data_AF-A0A2S9K9W3-F1
#
_entry.id   AF-A0A2S9K9W3-F1
#
_cell.length_a   1.000
_cell.length_b   1.000
_cell.length_c   1.000
_cell.angle_alpha   90.00
_cell.angle_beta   90.00
_cell.angle_gamma   90.00
#
_symmetry.space_group_name_H-M   'P 1'
#
loop_
_entity.id
_entity.type
_entity.pdbx_description
1 polymer ?
#
loop_
_entity_poly.entity_id
_entity_poly.type
_entity_poly.pdbx_seq_one_letter_code
_entity_poly.pdbx_strand_id
1 'polypeptide(L)'
;MKHRLKIAAAVLALLTSAVQAQDLFSRNKPIDFEFLQEIPASATIGQHPIIPTGKPHRLLFLEAHQSSGLGSGLPLGSAWLADLEGDKAVALIYLFSNLAQNIHIGEPNEELCQGDDLIWKRSSKGRFSDVNCATLRHYVYPFLRNEGDLGDIVSKLKSREIELPSEVIEIGLSRHMEQGRVLLFRIYLNPRALGQDFRSDMRWSPNYLSEGLHDDPGKQAIIERLKSWATQAQDRMSQALFLKADAFKGLPDLIPAVQSTKPE
;
A
#
# COMPACT_ATOMS: atom_id res chain seq x y z
N MET A 1 -49.85 -48.26 17.79
CA MET A 1 -48.68 -47.81 18.59
C MET A 1 -47.40 -48.37 17.98
N LYS A 2 -46.53 -47.48 17.48
CA LYS A 2 -45.05 -47.52 17.57
C LYS A 2 -44.47 -46.65 16.46
N HIS A 3 -44.19 -45.41 16.83
CA HIS A 3 -43.45 -44.42 16.05
C HIS A 3 -42.11 -45.00 15.59
N ARG A 4 -41.78 -44.87 14.31
CA ARG A 4 -40.40 -44.99 13.85
C ARG A 4 -39.87 -43.60 13.50
N LEU A 5 -38.81 -43.29 14.22
CA LEU A 5 -38.15 -42.02 14.42
C LEU A 5 -37.43 -41.59 13.14
N LYS A 6 -37.62 -40.33 12.75
CA LYS A 6 -36.89 -39.62 11.71
C LYS A 6 -35.47 -39.33 12.19
N ILE A 7 -34.43 -39.94 11.63
CA ILE A 7 -33.07 -39.38 11.63
C ILE A 7 -32.35 -39.91 10.37
N ALA A 8 -32.24 -39.09 9.34
CA ALA A 8 -31.21 -39.24 8.32
C ALA A 8 -30.48 -37.90 8.26
N ALA A 9 -29.25 -37.94 8.77
CA ALA A 9 -28.40 -36.80 9.01
C ALA A 9 -28.10 -36.06 7.69
N ALA A 10 -28.48 -34.78 7.64
CA ALA A 10 -27.87 -33.83 6.72
C ALA A 10 -26.42 -33.59 7.18
N VAL A 11 -25.50 -34.45 6.76
CA VAL A 11 -24.08 -34.09 6.72
C VAL A 11 -23.93 -33.17 5.51
N LEU A 12 -24.44 -31.94 5.66
CA LEU A 12 -24.02 -30.85 4.81
C LEU A 12 -22.59 -30.57 5.24
N ALA A 13 -21.65 -31.20 4.52
CA ALA A 13 -20.25 -30.84 4.59
C ALA A 13 -20.18 -29.34 4.36
N LEU A 14 -20.00 -28.60 5.46
CA LEU A 14 -19.43 -27.27 5.48
C LEU A 14 -18.00 -27.42 4.92
N LEU A 15 -17.92 -27.60 3.61
CA LEU A 15 -16.79 -27.16 2.81
C LEU A 15 -16.86 -25.64 2.83
N THR A 16 -16.61 -25.05 4.00
CA THR A 16 -16.02 -23.72 4.05
C THR A 16 -14.67 -23.92 3.39
N SER A 17 -14.60 -23.77 2.07
CA SER A 17 -13.36 -23.46 1.39
C SER A 17 -12.80 -22.27 2.14
N ALA A 18 -11.86 -22.51 3.04
CA ALA A 18 -10.98 -21.47 3.51
C ALA A 18 -10.37 -20.94 2.22
N VAL A 19 -10.88 -19.80 1.74
CA VAL A 19 -10.24 -19.03 0.69
C VAL A 19 -8.93 -18.63 1.32
N GLN A 20 -7.92 -19.48 1.14
CA GLN A 20 -6.58 -19.15 1.57
C GLN A 20 -6.20 -17.94 0.74
N ALA A 21 -5.91 -16.84 1.43
CA ALA A 21 -5.27 -15.68 0.86
C ALA A 21 -4.12 -16.15 -0.03
N GLN A 22 -4.15 -15.80 -1.32
CA GLN A 22 -3.07 -16.13 -2.23
C GLN A 22 -1.85 -15.30 -1.83
N ASP A 23 -0.81 -15.96 -1.34
CA ASP A 23 0.44 -15.28 -1.07
C ASP A 23 1.23 -15.09 -2.37
N LEU A 24 1.69 -13.86 -2.61
CA LEU A 24 2.54 -13.52 -3.75
C LEU A 24 3.97 -14.05 -3.58
N PHE A 25 4.30 -14.60 -2.41
CA PHE A 25 5.57 -15.25 -2.13
C PHE A 25 5.35 -16.67 -1.60
N SER A 26 6.00 -17.64 -2.25
CA SER A 26 6.04 -19.03 -1.80
C SER A 26 7.45 -19.38 -1.35
N ARG A 27 7.60 -19.76 -0.07
CA ARG A 27 8.90 -20.12 0.53
C ARG A 27 9.98 -19.03 0.32
N ASN A 28 9.62 -17.78 0.59
CA ASN A 28 10.48 -16.59 0.44
C ASN A 28 10.94 -16.31 -1.01
N LYS A 29 10.22 -16.83 -2.01
CA LYS A 29 10.46 -16.55 -3.43
C LYS A 29 9.19 -15.98 -4.05
N PRO A 30 9.30 -15.03 -5.01
CA PRO A 30 8.13 -14.56 -5.73
C PRO A 30 7.47 -15.72 -6.46
N ILE A 31 6.14 -15.70 -6.55
CA ILE A 31 5.42 -16.60 -7.45
C ILE A 31 5.62 -16.17 -8.91
N ASP A 32 5.42 -17.09 -9.84
CA ASP A 32 5.32 -16.74 -11.26
C ASP A 32 4.09 -15.84 -11.46
N PHE A 33 4.26 -14.78 -12.25
CA PHE A 33 3.18 -13.83 -12.55
C PHE A 33 3.32 -13.24 -13.94
N GLU A 34 2.19 -12.75 -14.47
CA GLU A 34 2.17 -11.94 -15.69
C GLU A 34 2.07 -10.45 -15.36
N PHE A 35 2.74 -9.61 -16.13
CA PHE A 35 2.65 -8.16 -15.98
C PHE A 35 1.20 -7.69 -16.19
N LEU A 36 0.69 -6.90 -15.26
CA LEU A 36 -0.72 -6.47 -15.14
C LEU A 36 -1.73 -7.58 -14.79
N GLN A 37 -1.26 -8.74 -14.30
CA GLN A 37 -2.15 -9.77 -13.76
C GLN A 37 -2.94 -9.21 -12.58
N GLU A 38 -4.27 -9.31 -12.65
CA GLU A 38 -5.14 -8.98 -11.52
C GLU A 38 -4.96 -10.00 -10.39
N ILE A 39 -4.82 -9.51 -9.17
CA ILE A 39 -4.69 -10.35 -7.98
C ILE A 39 -5.98 -10.30 -7.14
N PRO A 40 -6.36 -11.39 -6.46
CA PRO A 40 -7.51 -11.37 -5.56
C PRO A 40 -7.36 -10.30 -4.48
N ALA A 41 -8.46 -9.68 -4.05
CA ALA A 41 -8.44 -8.71 -2.95
C ALA A 41 -7.94 -9.30 -1.61
N SER A 42 -7.99 -10.63 -1.47
CA SER A 42 -7.44 -11.36 -0.33
C SER A 42 -5.95 -11.70 -0.47
N ALA A 43 -5.27 -11.27 -1.54
CA ALA A 43 -3.86 -11.58 -1.74
C ALA A 43 -2.97 -10.94 -0.65
N THR A 44 -1.85 -11.61 -0.35
CA THR A 44 -0.90 -11.19 0.67
C THR A 44 0.53 -11.15 0.15
N ILE A 45 1.39 -10.42 0.85
CA ILE A 45 2.84 -10.39 0.61
C ILE A 45 3.55 -10.94 1.85
N GLY A 46 4.09 -12.17 1.80
CA GLY A 46 4.69 -12.76 3.01
C GLY A 46 3.71 -12.84 4.19
N GLN A 47 2.44 -13.13 3.89
CA GLN A 47 1.27 -13.16 4.77
C GLN A 47 0.80 -11.81 5.31
N HIS A 48 1.42 -10.70 4.89
CA HIS A 48 0.93 -9.36 5.18
C HIS A 48 -0.21 -8.99 4.22
N PRO A 49 -1.35 -8.46 4.72
CA PRO A 49 -2.44 -8.02 3.87
C PRO A 49 -2.04 -6.81 3.03
N ILE A 50 -2.56 -6.73 1.82
CA ILE A 50 -2.40 -5.57 0.94
C ILE A 50 -3.47 -4.53 1.30
N ILE A 51 -3.10 -3.26 1.29
CA ILE A 51 -4.03 -2.16 1.59
C ILE A 51 -5.14 -2.09 0.51
N PRO A 52 -6.42 -1.96 0.91
CA PRO A 52 -7.51 -1.79 -0.03
C PRO A 52 -7.56 -0.35 -0.55
N THR A 53 -7.65 -0.19 -1.86
CA THR A 53 -7.79 1.11 -2.52
C THR A 53 -9.18 1.37 -3.09
N GLY A 54 -10.01 0.33 -3.21
CA GLY A 54 -11.31 0.36 -3.88
C GLY A 54 -11.24 0.04 -5.38
N LYS A 55 -10.07 -0.38 -5.88
CA LYS A 55 -9.87 -0.87 -7.25
C LYS A 55 -9.18 -2.24 -7.22
N PRO A 56 -9.34 -3.06 -8.28
CA PRO A 56 -8.60 -4.31 -8.40
C PRO A 56 -7.10 -4.05 -8.63
N HIS A 57 -6.27 -4.61 -7.76
CA HIS A 57 -4.82 -4.56 -7.84
C HIS A 57 -4.31 -5.38 -9.02
N ARG A 58 -3.38 -4.82 -9.79
CA ARG A 58 -2.66 -5.53 -10.85
C ARG A 58 -1.19 -5.57 -10.56
N LEU A 59 -0.57 -6.74 -10.71
CA LEU A 59 0.81 -6.96 -10.37
C LEU A 59 1.75 -6.43 -11.46
N LEU A 60 2.74 -5.60 -11.08
CA LEU A 60 3.73 -5.03 -11.98
C LEU A 60 5.09 -5.67 -11.81
N PHE A 61 5.45 -5.98 -10.57
CA PHE A 61 6.77 -6.48 -10.20
C PHE A 61 6.70 -7.24 -8.88
N LEU A 62 7.51 -8.29 -8.76
CA LEU A 62 7.78 -9.01 -7.52
C LEU A 62 9.27 -9.31 -7.46
N GLU A 63 9.88 -9.04 -6.30
CA GLU A 63 11.25 -9.42 -6.04
C GLU A 63 11.42 -9.91 -4.61
N ALA A 64 12.28 -10.90 -4.44
CA ALA A 64 12.80 -11.28 -3.14
C ALA A 64 14.31 -11.01 -3.10
N HIS A 65 14.78 -10.41 -2.03
CA HIS A 65 16.21 -10.23 -1.77
C HIS A 65 16.54 -10.59 -0.32
N GLN A 66 17.83 -10.77 -0.05
CA GLN A 66 18.33 -10.97 1.30
C GLN A 66 18.84 -9.64 1.83
N SER A 67 18.50 -9.29 3.07
CA SER A 67 19.12 -8.13 3.71
C SER A 67 20.63 -8.32 3.83
N SER A 68 21.39 -7.24 3.57
CA SER A 68 22.83 -7.22 3.76
C SER A 68 23.19 -6.74 5.17
N GLY A 69 24.04 -7.48 5.89
CA GLY A 69 24.52 -7.12 7.24
C GLY A 69 25.41 -8.20 7.87
N LEU A 70 25.97 -7.95 9.05
CA LEU A 70 26.87 -8.88 9.76
C LEU A 70 26.17 -10.14 10.33
N GLY A 71 24.85 -10.28 10.15
CA GLY A 71 24.04 -11.42 10.59
C GLY A 71 23.55 -12.30 9.44
N SER A 72 22.77 -13.34 9.74
CA SER A 72 22.05 -14.12 8.71
C SER A 72 21.09 -13.20 7.96
N GLY A 73 21.19 -13.13 6.62
CA GLY A 73 20.30 -12.29 5.80
C GLY A 73 18.82 -12.58 6.04
N LEU A 74 18.01 -11.52 6.06
CA LEU A 74 16.56 -11.57 6.18
C LEU A 74 15.97 -11.68 4.79
N PRO A 75 15.14 -12.69 4.47
CA PRO A 75 14.37 -12.65 3.24
C PRO A 75 13.37 -11.50 3.31
N LEU A 76 13.52 -10.57 2.37
CA LEU A 76 12.69 -9.41 2.16
C LEU A 76 11.97 -9.58 0.83
N GLY A 77 10.74 -9.09 0.75
CA GLY A 77 9.94 -9.10 -0.45
C GLY A 77 9.47 -7.70 -0.78
N SER A 78 9.50 -7.36 -2.06
CA SER A 78 8.91 -6.15 -2.59
C SER A 78 7.90 -6.48 -3.69
N ALA A 79 6.84 -5.68 -3.77
CA ALA A 79 5.88 -5.73 -4.87
C ALA A 79 5.57 -4.32 -5.36
N TRP A 80 5.39 -4.21 -6.67
CA TRP A 80 4.71 -3.05 -7.26
C TRP A 80 3.36 -3.49 -7.82
N LEU A 81 2.33 -2.72 -7.48
CA LEU A 81 0.96 -2.91 -7.94
C LEU A 81 0.47 -1.65 -8.67
N ALA A 82 -0.48 -1.83 -9.58
CA ALA A 82 -1.23 -0.74 -10.21
C ALA A 82 -2.74 -0.91 -10.00
N ASP A 83 -3.39 0.19 -9.68
CA ASP A 83 -4.82 0.37 -9.88
C ASP A 83 -5.03 1.16 -11.17
N LEU A 84 -5.82 0.61 -12.08
CA LEU A 84 -6.10 1.21 -13.39
C LEU A 84 -7.58 1.54 -13.55
N GLU A 85 -7.85 2.59 -14.32
CA GLU A 85 -9.18 2.93 -14.85
C GLU A 85 -9.07 3.14 -16.37
N GLY A 86 -9.43 2.11 -17.13
CA GLY A 86 -9.13 2.05 -18.56
C GLY A 86 -7.62 2.03 -18.79
N ASP A 87 -7.14 2.99 -19.57
CA ASP A 87 -5.73 3.22 -19.88
C ASP A 87 -5.02 4.13 -18.86
N LYS A 88 -5.66 4.53 -17.76
CA LYS A 88 -5.09 5.48 -16.80
C LYS A 88 -4.64 4.82 -15.52
N ALA A 89 -3.44 5.12 -15.07
CA ALA A 89 -2.99 4.78 -13.72
C ALA A 89 -3.69 5.67 -12.69
N VAL A 90 -4.46 5.05 -11.81
CA VAL A 90 -5.15 5.69 -10.68
C VAL A 90 -4.27 5.68 -9.44
N ALA A 91 -3.61 4.54 -9.18
CA ALA A 91 -2.63 4.42 -8.12
C ALA A 91 -1.49 3.49 -8.54
N LEU A 92 -0.26 3.79 -8.10
CA LEU A 92 0.83 2.82 -8.07
C LEU A 92 1.19 2.56 -6.62
N ILE A 93 1.39 1.30 -6.26
CA ILE A 93 1.60 0.90 -4.87
C ILE A 93 2.88 0.10 -4.78
N TYR A 94 3.83 0.61 -4.00
CA TYR A 94 4.98 -0.14 -3.57
C TYR A 94 4.71 -0.75 -2.20
N LEU A 95 4.90 -2.07 -2.08
CA LEU A 95 4.91 -2.78 -0.83
C LEU A 95 6.29 -3.35 -0.57
N PHE A 96 6.70 -3.32 0.69
CA PHE A 96 7.92 -3.96 1.15
C PHE A 96 7.72 -4.57 2.54
N SER A 97 8.13 -5.82 2.72
CA SER A 97 8.02 -6.51 4.01
C SER A 97 9.09 -7.57 4.19
N ASN A 98 9.23 -8.07 5.42
CA ASN A 98 9.90 -9.35 5.61
C ASN A 98 9.03 -10.50 5.11
N LEU A 99 9.67 -11.56 4.62
CA LEU A 99 9.01 -12.81 4.23
C LEU A 99 9.15 -13.89 5.32
N ALA A 100 10.11 -13.74 6.23
CA ALA A 100 10.31 -14.64 7.38
C ALA A 100 9.76 -14.05 8.69
N GLN A 101 9.24 -14.94 9.55
CA GLN A 101 8.55 -14.55 10.78
C GLN A 101 9.47 -14.41 12.02
N ASN A 102 10.62 -15.08 12.05
CA ASN A 102 11.42 -15.27 13.29
C ASN A 102 12.92 -15.03 13.07
N ILE A 103 13.34 -13.80 12.80
CA ILE A 103 14.77 -13.49 12.79
C ILE A 103 15.01 -12.16 13.48
N HIS A 104 15.95 -12.12 14.43
CA HIS A 104 16.44 -10.93 15.11
C HIS A 104 17.50 -10.23 14.26
N ILE A 105 17.19 -9.10 13.63
CA ILE A 105 18.20 -8.36 12.84
C ILE A 105 17.99 -6.84 12.97
N GLY A 106 19.07 -6.09 12.73
CA GLY A 106 19.23 -4.66 12.95
C GLY A 106 18.22 -3.74 12.24
N GLU A 107 18.34 -2.45 12.56
CA GLU A 107 17.33 -1.45 12.27
C GLU A 107 17.32 -1.08 10.76
N PRO A 108 16.17 -1.13 10.08
CA PRO A 108 16.06 -0.71 8.68
C PRO A 108 16.30 0.81 8.54
N ASN A 109 16.97 1.20 7.45
CA ASN A 109 17.42 2.59 7.21
C ASN A 109 16.35 3.53 6.60
N GLU A 110 15.12 3.06 6.39
CA GLU A 110 14.05 3.87 5.77
C GLU A 110 13.05 4.37 6.81
N GLU A 111 13.33 5.52 7.43
CA GLU A 111 12.36 6.21 8.28
C GLU A 111 11.60 7.29 7.50
N LEU A 112 10.36 6.97 7.08
CA LEU A 112 9.52 7.87 6.28
C LEU A 112 9.27 9.24 6.94
N CYS A 113 9.29 9.33 8.27
CA CYS A 113 8.96 10.54 9.04
C CYS A 113 10.11 11.55 9.19
N GLN A 114 11.32 11.24 8.69
CA GLN A 114 12.49 12.11 8.79
C GLN A 114 12.60 13.18 7.68
N GLY A 115 11.64 13.27 6.75
CA GLY A 115 11.63 14.29 5.69
C GLY A 115 11.09 15.67 6.12
N ASP A 116 11.63 16.72 5.52
CA ASP A 116 11.19 18.12 5.67
C ASP A 116 10.26 18.59 4.53
N ASP A 117 10.19 17.83 3.44
CA ASP A 117 9.36 18.10 2.26
C ASP A 117 7.97 17.45 2.35
N LEU A 118 7.53 17.09 3.56
CA LEU A 118 6.28 16.38 3.82
C LEU A 118 5.13 17.37 4.05
N ILE A 119 4.05 17.26 3.28
CA ILE A 119 2.80 18.02 3.49
C ILE A 119 2.25 17.74 4.89
N TRP A 120 2.37 16.48 5.31
CA TRP A 120 1.91 16.02 6.61
C TRP A 120 2.71 14.80 7.04
N LYS A 121 2.90 14.68 8.36
CA LYS A 121 3.43 13.47 8.99
C LYS A 121 2.79 13.21 10.33
N ARG A 122 2.60 11.94 10.66
CA ARG A 122 2.22 11.45 11.97
C ARG A 122 3.16 10.30 12.34
N SER A 123 3.86 10.45 13.46
CA SER A 123 4.66 9.38 14.05
C SER A 123 4.12 9.08 15.44
N SER A 124 3.72 7.84 15.70
CA SER A 124 3.52 7.41 17.08
C SER A 124 4.89 6.98 17.63
N LYS A 125 5.43 7.78 18.55
CA LYS A 125 6.79 7.61 19.09
C LYS A 125 6.99 6.21 19.70
N GLY A 126 8.01 5.52 19.20
CA GLY A 126 8.80 4.49 19.89
C GLY A 126 10.28 4.78 19.70
N ARG A 127 11.18 3.86 20.08
CA ARG A 127 12.61 3.95 19.72
C ARG A 127 12.77 3.88 18.19
N PHE A 128 13.93 4.19 17.63
CA PHE A 128 14.15 4.03 16.17
C PHE A 128 13.85 2.59 15.69
N SER A 129 14.09 1.61 16.56
CA SER A 129 13.68 0.22 16.41
C SER A 129 12.16 -0.04 16.42
N ASP A 130 11.32 0.93 16.79
CA ASP A 130 9.88 0.76 17.02
C ASP A 130 9.09 1.98 16.50
N VAL A 131 9.21 2.25 15.20
CA VAL A 131 8.53 3.38 14.55
C VAL A 131 7.24 2.91 13.88
N ASN A 132 6.18 3.69 14.03
CA ASN A 132 4.98 3.59 13.19
C ASN A 132 4.70 4.98 12.63
N CYS A 133 4.82 5.13 11.31
CA CYS A 133 4.83 6.41 10.63
C CYS A 133 3.80 6.44 9.50
N ALA A 134 3.15 7.59 9.33
CA ALA A 134 2.35 7.94 8.18
C ALA A 134 2.75 9.31 7.65
N THR A 135 2.83 9.47 6.32
CA THR A 135 3.22 10.71 5.66
C THR A 135 2.36 10.99 4.43
N LEU A 136 2.29 12.28 4.06
CA LEU A 136 1.82 12.73 2.75
C LEU A 136 2.90 13.59 2.09
N ARG A 137 3.16 13.34 0.81
CA ARG A 137 4.09 14.13 -0.01
C ARG A 137 3.52 14.35 -1.40
N HIS A 138 3.73 15.53 -1.97
CA HIS A 138 3.39 15.81 -3.36
C HIS A 138 4.63 15.74 -4.24
N TYR A 139 4.57 14.96 -5.31
CA TYR A 139 5.59 14.94 -6.34
C TYR A 139 5.04 15.48 -7.66
N VAL A 140 5.83 16.35 -8.26
CA VAL A 140 5.67 16.76 -9.65
C VAL A 140 6.66 15.93 -10.49
N TYR A 141 6.15 15.36 -11.58
CA TYR A 141 6.86 14.51 -12.52
C TYR A 141 7.61 13.33 -11.87
N PRO A 142 6.95 12.53 -11.00
CA PRO A 142 7.60 11.45 -10.26
C PRO A 142 8.23 10.39 -11.17
N PHE A 143 7.69 10.21 -12.38
CA PHE A 143 8.08 9.15 -13.33
C PHE A 143 8.93 9.66 -14.50
N LEU A 144 9.61 10.80 -14.34
CA LEU A 144 10.59 11.29 -15.33
C LEU A 144 11.97 10.65 -15.16
N ARG A 145 12.35 10.27 -13.93
CA ARG A 145 13.61 9.58 -13.68
C ARG A 145 13.35 8.08 -13.71
N ASN A 146 13.78 7.43 -14.79
CA ASN A 146 13.65 5.99 -15.00
C ASN A 146 14.94 5.29 -14.54
N GLU A 147 15.11 5.13 -13.24
CA GLU A 147 16.24 4.40 -12.66
C GLU A 147 15.73 3.21 -11.84
N GLY A 148 16.48 2.11 -11.83
CA GLY A 148 16.11 0.87 -11.13
C GLY A 148 14.80 0.26 -11.60
N ASP A 149 14.18 -0.55 -10.73
CA ASP A 149 12.96 -1.31 -11.07
C ASP A 149 11.78 -0.41 -11.46
N LEU A 150 11.65 0.77 -10.85
CA LEU A 150 10.61 1.73 -11.18
C LEU A 150 10.74 2.21 -12.64
N GLY A 151 11.96 2.39 -13.14
CA GLY A 151 12.20 2.75 -14.54
C GLY A 151 11.71 1.69 -15.53
N ASP A 152 11.96 0.41 -15.22
CA ASP A 152 11.49 -0.71 -16.04
C ASP A 152 9.97 -0.86 -15.98
N ILE A 153 9.38 -0.70 -14.80
CA ILE A 153 7.91 -0.71 -14.61
C ILE A 153 7.27 0.42 -15.42
N VAL A 154 7.78 1.65 -15.29
CA VAL A 154 7.29 2.82 -16.03
C VAL A 154 7.39 2.60 -17.54
N SER A 155 8.50 2.02 -18.00
CA SER A 155 8.70 1.71 -19.42
C SER A 155 7.70 0.66 -19.94
N LYS A 156 7.44 -0.39 -19.15
CA LYS A 156 6.43 -1.42 -19.48
C LYS A 156 5.00 -0.89 -19.43
N LEU A 157 4.67 0.00 -18.49
CA LEU A 157 3.36 0.65 -18.46
C LEU A 157 3.14 1.52 -19.71
N LYS A 158 4.14 2.32 -20.08
CA LYS A 158 4.10 3.17 -21.29
C LYS A 158 4.00 2.35 -22.58
N SER A 159 4.68 1.20 -22.68
CA SER A 159 4.57 0.33 -23.86
C SER A 159 3.21 -0.37 -24.00
N ARG A 160 2.41 -0.38 -22.92
CA ARG A 160 1.01 -0.80 -22.90
C ARG A 160 0.04 0.37 -23.03
N GLU A 161 0.53 1.55 -23.41
CA GLU A 161 -0.26 2.78 -23.57
C GLU A 161 -0.96 3.22 -22.29
N ILE A 162 -0.45 2.82 -21.11
CA ILE A 162 -0.98 3.28 -19.84
C ILE A 162 -0.50 4.71 -19.55
N GLU A 163 -1.44 5.65 -19.44
CA GLU A 163 -1.22 7.03 -19.03
C GLU A 163 -0.81 7.07 -17.55
N LEU A 164 0.43 7.50 -17.30
CA LEU A 164 0.93 7.79 -15.95
C LEU A 164 0.67 9.25 -15.60
N PRO A 165 0.28 9.55 -14.36
CA PRO A 165 0.02 10.93 -13.98
C PRO A 165 1.31 11.75 -13.94
N SER A 166 1.20 13.02 -14.35
CA SER A 166 2.29 13.99 -14.25
C SER A 166 2.55 14.45 -12.82
N GLU A 167 1.60 14.27 -11.91
CA GLU A 167 1.67 14.65 -10.50
C GLU A 167 1.05 13.55 -9.63
N VAL A 168 1.62 13.30 -8.45
CA VAL A 168 1.10 12.31 -7.50
C VAL A 168 1.14 12.81 -6.06
N ILE A 169 0.15 12.40 -5.28
CA ILE A 169 0.26 12.42 -3.82
C ILE A 169 0.72 11.04 -3.36
N GLU A 170 1.90 10.98 -2.76
CA GLU A 170 2.39 9.79 -2.08
C GLU A 170 1.81 9.73 -0.66
N ILE A 171 1.14 8.64 -0.33
CA ILE A 171 0.89 8.24 1.05
C ILE A 171 1.97 7.24 1.44
N GLY A 172 2.82 7.62 2.38
CA GLY A 172 3.80 6.71 2.98
C GLY A 172 3.25 6.13 4.28
N LEU A 173 3.34 4.81 4.45
CA LEU A 173 3.04 4.13 5.70
C LEU A 173 4.19 3.18 6.02
N SER A 174 4.74 3.26 7.23
CA SER A 174 5.74 2.29 7.67
C SER A 174 5.50 1.85 9.11
N ARG A 175 5.73 0.57 9.35
CA ARG A 175 5.77 -0.02 10.68
C ARG A 175 7.04 -0.84 10.82
N HIS A 176 7.87 -0.40 11.75
CA HIS A 176 9.10 -1.06 12.17
C HIS A 176 8.93 -1.55 13.59
N MET A 177 9.43 -2.73 13.90
CA MET A 177 9.50 -3.24 15.27
C MET A 177 10.89 -3.77 15.56
N GLU A 178 11.17 -3.91 16.86
CA GLU A 178 12.37 -4.59 17.34
C GLU A 178 12.49 -5.94 16.63
N GLN A 179 13.73 -6.42 16.50
CA GLN A 179 14.06 -7.64 15.74
C GLN A 179 14.05 -7.46 14.21
N GLY A 180 13.84 -6.25 13.68
CA GLY A 180 14.01 -5.97 12.25
C GLY A 180 12.76 -6.28 11.42
N ARG A 181 11.60 -6.36 12.08
CA ARG A 181 10.31 -6.53 11.40
C ARG A 181 9.89 -5.21 10.76
N VAL A 182 9.53 -5.25 9.48
CA VAL A 182 9.16 -4.10 8.67
C VAL A 182 7.98 -4.43 7.77
N LEU A 183 7.07 -3.47 7.69
CA LEU A 183 6.02 -3.40 6.68
C LEU A 183 5.95 -1.95 6.20
N LEU A 184 6.11 -1.75 4.90
CA LEU A 184 6.13 -0.43 4.28
C LEU A 184 5.21 -0.42 3.06
N PHE A 185 4.42 0.65 2.95
CA PHE A 185 3.62 0.99 1.79
C PHE A 185 4.01 2.38 1.31
N ARG A 186 4.15 2.54 -0.01
CA ARG A 186 4.10 3.85 -0.67
C ARG A 186 3.03 3.81 -1.74
N ILE A 187 1.99 4.62 -1.58
CA ILE A 187 0.85 4.68 -2.48
C ILE A 187 0.94 6.00 -3.24
N TYR A 188 1.26 5.93 -4.53
CA TYR A 188 1.30 7.08 -5.44
C TYR A 188 -0.07 7.25 -6.09
N LEU A 189 -0.89 8.16 -5.54
CA LEU A 189 -2.22 8.44 -6.04
C LEU A 189 -2.20 9.51 -7.14
N ASN A 190 -2.93 9.25 -8.22
CA ASN A 190 -3.26 10.22 -9.25
C ASN A 190 -4.34 11.20 -8.73
N PRO A 191 -4.02 12.50 -8.54
CA PRO A 191 -5.00 13.48 -8.08
C PRO A 191 -6.25 13.60 -8.95
N ARG A 192 -6.11 13.42 -10.26
CA ARG A 192 -7.23 13.50 -11.21
C ARG A 192 -8.27 12.43 -10.96
N ALA A 193 -7.84 11.25 -10.51
CA ALA A 193 -8.75 10.18 -10.11
C ALA A 193 -9.52 10.50 -8.82
N LEU A 194 -9.08 11.49 -8.04
CA LEU A 194 -9.78 12.01 -6.86
C LEU A 194 -10.73 13.18 -7.20
N GLY A 195 -10.86 13.52 -8.49
CA GLY A 195 -11.71 14.60 -8.98
C GLY A 195 -11.07 15.98 -8.96
N GLN A 196 -9.73 16.05 -8.87
CA GLN A 196 -9.00 17.33 -8.87
C GLN A 196 -7.82 17.31 -9.84
N ASP A 197 -7.66 18.37 -10.62
CA ASP A 197 -6.44 18.58 -11.41
C ASP A 197 -5.48 19.42 -10.57
N PHE A 198 -4.57 18.75 -9.87
CA PHE A 198 -3.41 19.43 -9.30
C PHE A 198 -2.51 19.69 -10.50
N ARG A 199 -2.61 20.89 -11.09
CA ARG A 199 -1.59 21.40 -12.00
C ARG A 199 -0.70 22.30 -11.18
N SER A 200 0.49 21.83 -10.85
CA SER A 200 1.46 22.58 -10.10
C SER A 200 2.85 22.29 -10.64
N ASP A 201 3.53 23.33 -11.08
CA ASP A 201 4.94 23.22 -11.50
C ASP A 201 5.89 23.05 -10.30
N MET A 202 5.37 23.13 -9.07
CA MET A 202 6.14 23.08 -7.82
C MET A 202 5.58 22.04 -6.83
N ARG A 203 6.48 21.39 -6.10
CA ARG A 203 6.11 20.46 -5.02
C ARG A 203 5.48 21.23 -3.86
N TRP A 204 4.52 20.60 -3.18
CA TRP A 204 3.92 21.17 -1.98
C TRP A 204 4.73 20.76 -0.75
N SER A 205 5.11 21.72 0.09
CA SER A 205 5.72 21.43 1.39
C SER A 205 5.35 22.50 2.43
N PRO A 206 5.57 22.27 3.73
CA PRO A 206 5.33 23.26 4.78
C PRO A 206 6.20 24.52 4.65
N ASN A 207 7.39 24.37 4.06
CA ASN A 207 8.33 25.49 3.84
C ASN A 207 8.10 26.17 2.48
N TYR A 208 7.41 25.50 1.55
CA TYR A 208 7.00 26.01 0.23
C TYR A 208 5.48 25.99 0.10
N LEU A 209 4.77 26.30 1.20
CA LEU A 209 3.37 26.70 1.16
C LEU A 209 3.28 27.87 0.16
N SER A 210 2.37 27.95 -0.81
CA SER A 210 1.11 27.25 -0.97
C SER A 210 0.21 27.98 -1.97
N GLU A 211 0.73 28.75 -2.93
CA GLU A 211 -0.12 29.59 -3.81
C GLU A 211 -1.13 28.76 -4.65
N GLY A 212 -1.08 27.42 -4.58
CA GLY A 212 -2.11 26.54 -5.12
C GLY A 212 -2.83 25.63 -4.12
N LEU A 213 -2.28 25.35 -2.93
CA LEU A 213 -2.89 24.43 -1.95
C LEU A 213 -3.71 25.19 -0.90
N HIS A 214 -3.22 26.33 -0.39
CA HIS A 214 -3.99 27.10 0.59
C HIS A 214 -5.11 27.89 -0.07
N ASP A 215 -4.96 28.26 -1.33
CA ASP A 215 -5.97 29.04 -2.05
C ASP A 215 -7.06 28.18 -2.70
N ASP A 216 -6.94 26.85 -2.64
CA ASP A 216 -7.91 25.90 -3.22
C ASP A 216 -8.57 25.02 -2.14
N PRO A 217 -9.81 25.36 -1.71
CA PRO A 217 -10.54 24.60 -0.70
C PRO A 217 -10.78 23.13 -1.10
N GLY A 218 -10.86 22.82 -2.40
CA GLY A 218 -11.02 21.46 -2.89
C GLY A 218 -9.78 20.62 -2.64
N LYS A 219 -8.59 21.17 -2.91
CA LYS A 219 -7.31 20.51 -2.62
C LYS A 219 -7.11 20.32 -1.12
N GLN A 220 -7.43 21.34 -0.31
CA GLN A 220 -7.36 21.21 1.15
C GLN A 220 -8.25 20.09 1.66
N ALA A 221 -9.51 20.02 1.20
CA ALA A 221 -10.45 18.99 1.62
C ALA A 221 -9.97 17.58 1.27
N ILE A 222 -9.35 17.40 0.09
CA ILE A 222 -8.72 16.12 -0.28
C ILE A 222 -7.56 15.78 0.65
N ILE A 223 -6.67 16.74 0.93
CA ILE A 223 -5.54 16.51 1.84
C ILE A 223 -6.03 16.14 3.25
N GLU A 224 -7.08 16.78 3.77
CA GLU A 224 -7.64 16.41 5.08
C GLU A 224 -8.26 15.00 5.08
N ARG A 225 -8.96 14.61 4.01
CA ARG A 225 -9.47 13.23 3.87
C ARG A 225 -8.33 12.23 3.79
N LEU A 226 -7.25 12.54 3.07
CA LEU A 226 -6.04 11.71 3.00
C LEU A 226 -5.36 11.58 4.36
N LYS A 227 -5.23 12.67 5.13
CA LYS A 227 -4.68 12.65 6.49
C LYS A 227 -5.50 11.74 7.41
N SER A 228 -6.83 11.86 7.33
CA SER A 228 -7.76 11.04 8.11
C SER A 228 -7.65 9.56 7.73
N TRP A 229 -7.62 9.24 6.44
CA TRP A 229 -7.47 7.88 5.97
C TRP A 229 -6.11 7.28 6.37
N ALA A 230 -5.01 8.01 6.15
CA ALA A 230 -3.65 7.57 6.47
C ALA A 230 -3.48 7.35 7.98
N THR A 231 -4.11 8.19 8.81
CA THR A 231 -4.22 8.02 10.27
C THR A 231 -4.87 6.68 10.63
N GLN A 232 -6.03 6.37 10.04
CA GLN A 232 -6.74 5.11 10.29
C GLN A 232 -5.95 3.89 9.80
N ALA A 233 -5.26 4.02 8.66
CA ALA A 233 -4.40 2.96 8.13
C ALA A 233 -3.21 2.71 9.06
N GLN A 234 -2.53 3.77 9.52
CA GLN A 234 -1.41 3.72 10.46
C GLN A 234 -1.78 3.00 11.77
N ASP A 235 -2.96 3.29 12.32
CA ASP A 235 -3.44 2.67 13.57
C ASP A 235 -3.66 1.15 13.42
N ARG A 236 -3.79 0.66 12.18
CA ARG A 236 -3.96 -0.77 11.83
C ARG A 236 -2.67 -1.46 11.41
N MET A 237 -1.61 -0.70 11.08
CA MET A 237 -0.33 -1.24 10.61
C MET A 237 0.31 -2.24 11.58
N SER A 238 0.17 -2.04 12.89
CA SER A 238 0.66 -3.02 13.87
C SER A 238 -0.04 -4.38 13.72
N GLN A 239 -1.36 -4.41 13.53
CA GLN A 239 -2.09 -5.65 13.31
C GLN A 239 -1.66 -6.33 12.00
N ALA A 240 -1.44 -5.55 10.94
CA ALA A 240 -0.97 -6.04 9.65
C ALA A 240 0.45 -6.60 9.75
N LEU A 241 1.33 -5.92 10.49
CA LEU A 241 2.67 -6.43 10.78
C LEU A 241 2.59 -7.75 11.54
N PHE A 242 1.67 -7.93 12.48
CA PHE A 242 1.44 -9.21 13.18
C PHE A 242 0.66 -10.25 12.35
N LEU A 243 0.63 -10.13 11.02
CA LEU A 243 0.07 -11.13 10.09
C LEU A 243 -1.41 -11.43 10.32
N LYS A 244 -2.15 -10.46 10.85
CA LYS A 244 -3.61 -10.55 10.85
C LYS A 244 -4.10 -10.26 9.44
N ALA A 245 -4.57 -11.30 8.76
CA ALA A 245 -5.09 -11.21 7.39
C ALA A 245 -6.24 -10.18 7.25
N ASP A 246 -6.93 -9.88 8.34
CA ASP A 246 -8.02 -8.91 8.41
C ASP A 246 -7.62 -7.58 9.06
N ALA A 247 -6.32 -7.25 9.17
CA ALA A 247 -5.86 -6.02 9.83
C ALA A 247 -6.49 -4.74 9.25
N PHE A 248 -6.71 -4.71 7.93
CA PHE A 248 -7.36 -3.60 7.24
C PHE A 248 -8.89 -3.76 7.12
N LYS A 249 -9.49 -4.78 7.74
CA LYS A 249 -10.95 -4.94 7.74
C LYS A 249 -11.62 -3.75 8.45
N GLY A 250 -12.47 -3.04 7.71
CA GLY A 250 -13.14 -1.82 8.19
C GLY A 250 -12.30 -0.55 8.05
N LEU A 251 -11.12 -0.61 7.43
CA LEU A 251 -10.52 0.57 6.79
C LEU A 251 -11.34 0.84 5.52
N PRO A 252 -11.88 2.06 5.31
CA PRO A 252 -12.60 2.35 4.08
C PRO A 252 -11.63 2.31 2.89
N ASP A 253 -12.13 1.95 1.72
CA ASP A 253 -11.36 1.96 0.49
C ASP A 253 -10.80 3.36 0.21
N LEU A 254 -9.50 3.45 -0.05
CA LEU A 254 -8.79 4.73 -0.15
C LEU A 254 -9.41 5.71 -1.14
N ILE A 255 -9.64 5.28 -2.38
CA ILE A 255 -10.11 6.16 -3.45
C ILE A 255 -11.52 6.68 -3.13
N PRO A 256 -12.53 5.83 -2.85
CA PRO A 256 -13.86 6.29 -2.43
C PRO A 256 -13.85 7.16 -1.17
N ALA A 257 -12.99 6.87 -0.18
CA ALA A 257 -12.92 7.64 1.06
C ALA A 257 -12.41 9.08 0.87
N VAL A 258 -11.65 9.31 -0.19
CA VAL A 258 -10.97 10.59 -0.45
C VAL A 258 -11.63 11.38 -1.57
N GLN A 259 -12.29 10.70 -2.52
CA GLN A 259 -13.05 11.35 -3.58
C GLN A 259 -14.06 12.34 -3.00
N SER A 260 -14.16 13.50 -3.63
CA SER A 260 -15.13 14.52 -3.23
C SER A 260 -16.54 14.01 -3.53
N THR A 261 -17.29 13.59 -2.52
CA THR A 261 -18.74 13.82 -2.58
C THR A 261 -18.89 15.34 -2.66
N LYS A 262 -19.59 15.86 -3.67
CA LYS A 262 -19.92 17.29 -3.71
C LYS A 262 -20.44 17.72 -2.33
N PRO A 263 -20.08 18.90 -1.80
CA PRO A 263 -20.91 19.48 -0.77
C PRO A 263 -22.30 19.65 -1.38
N GLU A 264 -23.31 19.02 -0.76
CA GLU A 264 -24.71 19.36 -0.99
C GLU A 264 -24.96 20.82 -0.57
#